data_AF-A0A7V8F941-F1
#
_entry.id   AF-A0A7V8F941-F1
#
_cell.length_a   1.000
_cell.length_b   1.000
_cell.length_c   1.000
_cell.angle_alpha   90.00
_cell.angle_beta   90.00
_cell.angle_gamma   90.00
#
_symmetry.space_group_name_H-M   'P 1'
#
loop_
_entity.id
_entity.type
_entity.pdbx_description
1 polymer ?
#
loop_
_entity_poly.entity_id
_entity_poly.type
_entity_poly.pdbx_seq_one_letter_code
_entity_poly.pdbx_strand_id
1 'polypeptide(L)'
;MASSSAQLFIPYSESTQGPWIVRRASLPLGRYASQAAAIAAAEQLAPGLSDSLGLPVEIHVQQADGTWEEHTFVVAGLVSGAMPRSGMGHHA
;
A
#
# COMPACT_ATOMS: atom_id res chain seq x y z
N MET A 1 11.93 15.59 4.31
CA MET A 1 11.23 15.19 3.07
C MET A 1 9.80 14.91 3.48
N ALA A 2 8.87 15.85 3.24
CA ALA A 2 7.46 15.61 3.52
C ALA A 2 6.92 14.77 2.36
N SER A 3 6.52 13.52 2.63
CA SER A 3 5.89 12.69 1.60
C SER A 3 4.53 13.32 1.29
N SER A 4 4.37 13.89 0.10
CA SER A 4 3.12 14.48 -0.39
C SER A 4 2.15 13.41 -0.88
N SER A 5 2.04 12.30 -0.15
CA SER A 5 1.27 11.11 -0.51
C SER A 5 0.63 10.49 0.73
N ALA A 6 -0.57 9.95 0.58
CA ALA A 6 -1.25 9.19 1.61
C ALA A 6 -0.81 7.72 1.53
N GLN A 7 -0.15 7.22 2.58
CA GLN A 7 0.46 5.88 2.55
C GLN A 7 -0.37 4.84 3.30
N LEU A 8 -0.74 3.77 2.61
CA LEU A 8 -1.34 2.57 3.17
C LEU A 8 -0.28 1.48 3.28
N PHE A 9 -0.24 0.79 4.41
CA PHE A 9 0.70 -0.28 4.69
C PHE A 9 -0.05 -1.58 4.97
N ILE A 10 0.41 -2.65 4.36
CA ILE A 10 -0.06 -4.02 4.57
C ILE A 10 1.15 -4.84 5.02
N PRO A 11 1.46 -4.90 6.33
CA PRO A 11 2.55 -5.72 6.84
C PRO A 11 2.27 -7.20 6.58
N TYR A 12 3.36 -7.95 6.39
CA TYR A 12 3.31 -9.37 6.15
C TYR A 12 2.74 -10.06 7.38
N SER A 13 1.88 -11.04 7.16
CA SER A 13 1.37 -11.91 8.21
C SER A 13 1.76 -13.35 7.86
N GLU A 14 2.58 -13.98 8.70
CA GLU A 14 2.90 -15.42 8.60
C GLU A 14 1.67 -16.31 8.80
N SER A 15 0.59 -15.75 9.36
CA SER A 15 -0.66 -16.47 9.52
C SER A 15 -1.36 -16.62 8.18
N THR A 16 -1.44 -17.87 7.70
CA THR A 16 -2.25 -18.27 6.53
C THR A 16 -3.76 -18.06 6.78
N GLN A 17 -4.16 -17.78 8.02
CA GLN A 17 -5.55 -17.56 8.44
C GLN A 17 -5.82 -16.10 8.89
N GLY A 18 -4.85 -15.20 8.72
CA GLY A 18 -4.94 -13.79 9.12
C GLY A 18 -4.63 -13.52 10.61
N PRO A 19 -4.70 -12.24 11.06
CA PRO A 19 -5.29 -11.11 10.34
C PRO A 19 -4.24 -10.30 9.56
N TRP A 20 -4.42 -10.23 8.24
CA TRP A 20 -3.74 -9.23 7.41
C TRP A 20 -4.35 -7.86 7.73
N ILE A 21 -3.52 -6.86 8.05
CA ILE A 21 -4.01 -5.55 8.51
C ILE A 21 -3.71 -4.52 7.43
N VAL A 22 -4.71 -3.77 6.99
CA VAL A 22 -4.45 -2.52 6.25
C VAL A 22 -4.37 -1.41 7.29
N ARG A 23 -3.27 -0.66 7.30
CA ARG A 23 -3.08 0.47 8.22
C ARG A 23 -2.60 1.71 7.50
N ARG A 24 -2.91 2.88 8.04
CA ARG A 24 -2.36 4.18 7.63
C ARG A 24 -1.53 4.73 8.79
N ALA A 25 -0.23 4.92 8.58
CA ALA A 25 0.71 5.21 9.67
C ALA A 25 0.55 4.20 10.84
N SER A 26 0.01 4.64 11.97
CA SER A 26 -0.22 3.81 13.17
C SER A 26 -1.68 3.37 13.36
N LEU A 27 -2.59 3.72 12.45
CA LEU A 27 -4.03 3.46 12.57
C LEU A 27 -4.45 2.23 11.74
N PRO A 28 -4.93 1.15 12.35
CA PRO A 28 -5.50 0.02 11.62
C PRO A 28 -6.85 0.42 11.01
N LEU A 29 -6.98 0.25 9.70
CA LEU A 29 -8.20 0.54 8.94
C LEU A 29 -9.08 -0.70 8.75
N GLY A 30 -8.48 -1.88 8.72
CA GLY A 30 -9.22 -3.13 8.55
C GLY A 30 -8.37 -4.37 8.79
N ARG A 31 -9.06 -5.50 9.02
CA ARG A 31 -8.47 -6.83 9.16
C ARG A 31 -9.07 -7.75 8.12
N TYR A 32 -8.22 -8.52 7.45
CA TYR A 32 -8.57 -9.35 6.31
C TYR A 32 -8.02 -10.77 6.47
N ALA A 33 -8.72 -11.73 5.87
CA ALA A 33 -8.38 -13.14 5.95
C ALA A 33 -7.14 -13.52 5.12
N SER A 34 -6.78 -12.71 4.12
CA SER A 34 -5.66 -12.97 3.22
C SER A 34 -5.00 -11.68 2.74
N GLN A 35 -3.76 -11.80 2.24
CA GLN A 35 -3.02 -10.71 1.61
C GLN A 35 -3.81 -10.09 0.44
N ALA A 36 -4.34 -10.93 -0.45
CA ALA A 36 -5.12 -10.48 -1.61
C ALA A 36 -6.37 -9.69 -1.19
N ALA A 37 -7.07 -10.12 -0.13
CA ALA A 37 -8.21 -9.39 0.40
C ALA A 37 -7.81 -8.05 1.02
N ALA A 38 -6.64 -7.98 1.70
CA ALA A 38 -6.11 -6.74 2.24
C ALA A 38 -5.72 -5.76 1.13
N ILE A 39 -5.07 -6.25 0.06
CA ILE A 39 -4.72 -5.44 -1.12
C ILE A 39 -5.98 -4.89 -1.76
N ALA A 40 -6.93 -5.75 -2.13
CA ALA A 40 -8.18 -5.33 -2.76
C ALA A 40 -8.93 -4.28 -1.91
N ALA A 41 -8.95 -4.45 -0.59
CA ALA A 41 -9.58 -3.46 0.28
C ALA A 41 -8.80 -2.14 0.34
N ALA A 42 -7.46 -2.17 0.35
CA ALA A 42 -6.64 -0.96 0.26
C ALA A 42 -6.86 -0.22 -1.07
N GLU A 43 -7.00 -0.95 -2.18
CA GLU A 43 -7.34 -0.40 -3.50
C GLU A 43 -8.73 0.26 -3.51
N GLN A 44 -9.72 -0.33 -2.85
CA GLN A 44 -11.06 0.27 -2.72
C GLN A 44 -11.06 1.52 -1.83
N LEU A 45 -10.16 1.60 -0.83
CA LEU A 45 -10.00 2.77 0.03
C LEU A 45 -9.24 3.90 -0.65
N ALA A 46 -8.35 3.59 -1.59
CA ALA A 46 -7.46 4.56 -2.22
C ALA A 46 -8.22 5.73 -2.90
N PRO A 47 -9.30 5.53 -3.67
CA PRO A 47 -10.04 6.66 -4.25
C PRO A 47 -10.66 7.59 -3.21
N GLY A 48 -11.29 7.04 -2.17
CA GLY A 48 -11.89 7.85 -1.10
C GLY A 48 -10.85 8.61 -0.28
N LEU A 49 -9.68 8.00 -0.06
CA LEU A 49 -8.55 8.66 0.62
C LEU A 49 -7.92 9.76 -0.24
N SER A 50 -7.76 9.50 -1.54
CA SER A 50 -7.22 10.47 -2.49
C SER A 50 -8.12 11.69 -2.59
N ASP A 51 -9.44 11.48 -2.73
CA ASP A 51 -10.43 12.57 -2.75
C ASP A 51 -10.45 13.35 -1.42
N SER A 52 -10.47 12.65 -0.29
CA SER A 52 -10.52 13.28 1.04
C SER A 52 -9.25 14.06 1.40
N LEU A 53 -8.08 13.64 0.92
CA LEU A 53 -6.80 14.24 1.28
C LEU A 53 -6.25 15.16 0.18
N GLY A 54 -6.79 15.07 -1.04
CA GLY A 54 -6.27 15.78 -2.23
C GLY A 54 -4.87 15.34 -2.64
N LEU A 55 -4.46 14.11 -2.27
CA LEU A 55 -3.10 13.59 -2.47
C LEU A 55 -3.14 12.19 -3.08
N PRO A 56 -2.15 11.82 -3.91
CA PRO A 56 -2.01 10.45 -4.40
C PRO A 56 -1.87 9.45 -3.24
N VAL A 57 -2.35 8.22 -3.45
CA VAL A 57 -2.29 7.15 -2.45
C VAL A 57 -1.25 6.10 -2.86
N GLU A 58 -0.35 5.78 -1.96
CA GLU A 58 0.66 4.73 -2.12
C GLU A 58 0.28 3.52 -1.26
N ILE A 59 0.25 2.32 -1.83
CA ILE A 59 -0.06 1.09 -1.11
C ILE A 59 1.23 0.27 -1.03
N HIS A 60 1.78 0.15 0.17
CA HIS A 60 2.96 -0.66 0.43
C HIS A 60 2.55 -2.01 1.00
N VAL A 61 2.95 -3.08 0.33
CA VAL A 61 2.70 -4.47 0.75
C VAL A 61 4.02 -5.09 1.15
N GLN A 62 4.11 -5.61 2.36
CA GLN A 62 5.30 -6.34 2.78
C GLN A 62 5.20 -7.79 2.32
N GLN A 63 6.28 -8.28 1.71
CA GLN A 63 6.45 -9.65 1.27
C GLN A 63 7.01 -10.54 2.39
N ALA A 64 6.94 -11.85 2.21
CA ALA A 64 7.39 -12.84 3.20
C ALA A 64 8.91 -12.77 3.49
N ASP A 65 9.70 -12.26 2.56
CA ASP A 65 11.14 -12.01 2.70
C ASP A 65 11.46 -10.71 3.47
N GLY A 66 10.43 -9.99 3.91
CA GLY A 66 10.53 -8.73 4.63
C GLY A 66 10.68 -7.49 3.75
N THR A 67 10.74 -7.65 2.42
CA THR A 67 10.78 -6.54 1.47
C THR A 67 9.43 -5.85 1.36
N TRP A 68 9.42 -4.56 0.99
CA TRP A 68 8.21 -3.80 0.75
C TRP A 68 8.05 -3.57 -0.75
N GLU A 69 6.95 -4.05 -1.31
CA GLU A 69 6.52 -3.70 -2.66
C GLU A 69 5.58 -2.50 -2.62
N GLU A 70 5.87 -1.52 -3.46
CA GLU A 70 5.06 -0.32 -3.63
C GLU A 70 4.13 -0.50 -4.82
N HIS A 71 2.83 -0.38 -4.55
CA HIS A 71 1.81 -0.21 -5.55
C HIS A 71 1.32 1.24 -5.49
N THR A 72 1.78 2.08 -6.42
CA THR A 72 1.33 3.47 -6.53
C THR A 72 -0.06 3.49 -7.15
N PHE A 73 -1.06 3.96 -6.40
CA PHE A 73 -2.42 4.17 -6.92
C PHE A 73 -2.64 5.65 -7.23
N VAL A 74 -2.48 5.98 -8.50
CA VAL A 74 -2.90 7.27 -9.05
C VAL A 74 -4.33 7.08 -9.56
N VAL A 75 -5.32 7.61 -8.84
CA VAL A 75 -6.68 7.71 -9.40
C VAL A 75 -6.57 8.55 -10.66
N ALA A 76 -6.99 7.97 -11.79
CA ALA A 76 -6.98 8.58 -13.10
C ALA A 76 -7.94 9.78 -13.16
N GLY A 77 -7.48 10.90 -12.64
CA GLY A 77 -7.81 12.24 -13.08
C GLY A 77 -6.49 12.93 -13.42
N LEU A 78 -5.97 12.70 -14.63
CA LEU A 78 -4.71 13.25 -15.17
C LEU A 78 -3.42 12.71 -14.55
N VAL A 79 -2.97 11.54 -15.01
CA VAL A 79 -1.73 11.35 -15.81
C VAL A 79 -1.30 9.89 -15.80
N SER A 80 -1.21 9.28 -16.98
CA SER A 80 -0.43 8.06 -17.19
C SER A 80 1.04 8.40 -16.90
N GLY A 81 1.63 7.83 -15.86
CA GLY A 81 3.03 8.09 -15.56
C GLY A 81 3.61 7.21 -14.47
N ALA A 82 4.51 6.32 -14.89
CA ALA A 82 5.52 5.60 -14.11
C ALA A 82 5.11 4.27 -13.44
N MET A 83 5.58 3.21 -14.09
CA MET A 83 5.76 1.83 -13.63
C MET A 83 6.79 1.77 -12.48
N PRO A 84 6.79 0.70 -11.66
CA PRO A 84 7.59 0.62 -10.44
C PRO A 84 9.09 0.50 -10.76
N ARG A 85 9.92 1.32 -10.09
CA ARG A 85 11.36 1.08 -10.04
C ARG A 85 11.63 0.19 -8.85
N SER A 86 11.67 -1.11 -9.12
CA SER A 86 12.26 -2.10 -8.22
C SER A 86 13.68 -1.64 -7.86
N GLY A 87 13.83 -1.10 -6.65
CA GLY A 87 15.09 -0.66 -6.08
C GLY A 87 15.87 -1.86 -5.55
N MET A 88 16.50 -2.59 -6.45
CA MET A 88 17.49 -3.63 -6.15
C MET A 88 18.74 -2.94 -5.57
N GLY A 89 18.94 -3.04 -4.26
CA GLY A 89 20.12 -2.51 -3.55
C GLY A 89 20.95 -3.65 -2.96
N HIS A 90 21.86 -4.19 -3.76
CA HIS A 90 22.84 -5.22 -3.38
C HIS A 90 24.20 -4.54 -3.25
N HIS A 91 24.66 -4.21 -2.04
CA HIS A 91 26.02 -3.76 -1.72
C HIS A 91 26.27 -4.06 -0.22
N ALA A 92 27.33 -4.73 0.25
CA ALA A 92 28.62 -5.12 -0.32
C ALA A 92 29.10 -6.44 0.31
#